data_AF-D9SD32-F1
#
_entry.id   AF-D9SD32-F1
#
_cell.length_a   1.000
_cell.length_b   1.000
_cell.length_c   1.000
_cell.angle_alpha   90.00
_cell.angle_beta   90.00
_cell.angle_gamma   90.00
#
_symmetry.space_group_name_H-M   'P 1'
#
loop_
_entity.id
_entity.type
_entity.pdbx_description
1 polymer ?
#
loop_
_entity_poly.entity_id
_entity_poly.type
_entity_poly.pdbx_seq_one_letter_code
_entity_poly.pdbx_strand_id
1 'polypeptide(L)'
;MPLNIDKVDFTVDEHIWGHRLYDEQLPHLTVLEFLSVLGANRTNPLANDPAADVRYAPQQQIRLRGLLFNNPYVETVRERGDPDEDKWRDWMELFKQDATGRDDLDMEYLRKSFLTFDDFAKALELLRSSSFEVRSNKRWSSKFVFPFGPDALYEDLRIDSGGASNDRRFFARTGEMLYLMLSRASNGRELGKKLVERLFDAGAPMNRLVKVLQGEPQHAESTKTIGQRYLPYATHPRFDRMCDDWLAILSRDIPIYDALEHLIASAGLNLLLYFLECAKAHSGDDEPVEMVCEIISRERTKVRSLSGKSYQAHQAVSERAVVSFIESIKLDPEWAVALDSSDPEGECLKLMRERFQWPPAGRDDDDDYERLRGDELVRKLMEKAKNRHDQHFGKIHSTWSKSIGLSSRRLARGNRYAPNDRLLKTLVVTVVDERMQFDEFLHELRRRYGIVIGDAEGAHLVKQNLVDQEALSENRSSLETRLLGLGLVRRLSDSCSFVENPFTSEGNN
;
A
#
# COMPACT_ATOMS: atom_id res chain seq x y z
N MET A 1 -19.18 -17.83 -11.02
CA MET A 1 -19.85 -16.70 -11.71
C MET A 1 -18.77 -15.73 -12.13
N PRO A 2 -18.81 -15.21 -13.36
CA PRO A 2 -17.84 -14.21 -13.84
C PRO A 2 -17.89 -12.94 -12.99
N LEU A 3 -16.73 -12.28 -12.85
CA LEU A 3 -16.61 -10.98 -12.20
C LEU A 3 -17.34 -9.94 -13.07
N ASN A 4 -18.37 -9.30 -12.53
CA ASN A 4 -19.09 -8.22 -13.19
C ASN A 4 -18.91 -6.95 -12.36
N ILE A 5 -18.12 -6.01 -12.89
CA ILE A 5 -17.84 -4.73 -12.25
C ILE A 5 -18.61 -3.63 -12.97
N ASP A 6 -19.34 -2.82 -12.20
CA ASP A 6 -20.07 -1.68 -12.74
C ASP A 6 -19.11 -0.58 -13.22
N LYS A 7 -19.46 0.05 -14.35
CA LYS A 7 -18.79 1.26 -14.89
C LYS A 7 -17.29 1.08 -15.17
N VAL A 8 -16.92 -0.06 -15.75
CA VAL A 8 -15.55 -0.32 -16.25
C VAL A 8 -15.53 -0.33 -17.77
N ASP A 9 -14.38 0.02 -18.35
CA ASP A 9 -14.19 -0.10 -19.79
C ASP A 9 -13.82 -1.53 -20.21
N PHE A 10 -13.09 -2.26 -19.35
CA PHE A 10 -12.73 -3.68 -19.47
C PHE A 10 -12.11 -4.18 -18.16
N THR A 11 -12.12 -5.49 -17.92
CA THR A 11 -11.58 -6.15 -16.73
C THR A 11 -10.40 -7.06 -17.04
N VAL A 12 -9.19 -6.56 -16.80
CA VAL A 12 -7.93 -7.30 -16.97
C VAL A 12 -7.12 -7.23 -15.69
N ASP A 13 -6.74 -6.02 -15.28
CA ASP A 13 -6.02 -5.79 -14.02
C ASP A 13 -6.81 -6.33 -12.81
N GLU A 14 -8.14 -6.20 -12.88
CA GLU A 14 -9.08 -6.67 -11.87
C GLU A 14 -9.09 -8.19 -11.72
N HIS A 15 -8.89 -8.93 -12.82
CA HIS A 15 -8.78 -10.39 -12.76
C HIS A 15 -7.41 -10.83 -12.23
N ILE A 16 -6.34 -10.13 -12.61
CA ILE A 16 -4.97 -10.50 -12.23
C ILE A 16 -4.68 -10.15 -10.77
N TRP A 17 -5.02 -8.92 -10.36
CA TRP A 17 -4.63 -8.36 -9.07
C TRP A 17 -5.81 -8.03 -8.15
N GLY A 18 -7.04 -8.09 -8.66
CA GLY A 18 -8.29 -7.85 -7.91
C GLY A 18 -8.94 -6.51 -8.20
N HIS A 19 -8.14 -5.48 -8.42
CA HIS A 19 -8.66 -4.16 -8.76
C HIS A 19 -7.69 -3.41 -9.68
N ARG A 20 -8.18 -2.37 -10.34
CA ARG A 20 -7.32 -1.35 -10.98
C ARG A 20 -6.57 -0.58 -9.91
N LEU A 21 -5.24 -0.71 -9.91
CA LEU A 21 -4.36 -0.06 -8.94
C LEU A 21 -3.54 1.05 -9.60
N TYR A 22 -3.14 2.04 -8.79
CA TYR A 22 -2.38 3.21 -9.22
C TYR A 22 -1.08 3.29 -8.42
N ASP A 23 0.01 3.69 -9.08
CA ASP A 23 1.33 3.78 -8.45
C ASP A 23 1.42 4.85 -7.35
N GLU A 24 0.56 5.86 -7.43
CA GLU A 24 0.43 6.92 -6.42
C GLU A 24 -0.25 6.46 -5.11
N GLN A 25 -0.85 5.27 -5.07
CA GLN A 25 -1.47 4.66 -3.87
C GLN A 25 -0.41 4.06 -2.94
N LEU A 26 0.55 4.90 -2.53
CA LEU A 26 1.71 4.47 -1.76
C LEU A 26 1.33 3.65 -0.52
N PRO A 27 2.22 2.77 -0.02
CA PRO A 27 1.92 1.85 1.08
C PRO A 27 1.30 2.51 2.32
N HIS A 28 1.71 3.72 2.70
CA HIS A 28 1.09 4.44 3.82
C HIS A 28 -0.36 4.83 3.54
N LEU A 29 -0.70 5.24 2.31
CA LEU A 29 -2.07 5.56 1.90
C LEU A 29 -2.94 4.31 1.87
N THR A 30 -2.37 3.19 1.39
CA THR A 30 -3.01 1.87 1.42
C THR A 30 -3.35 1.47 2.86
N VAL A 31 -2.43 1.65 3.81
CA VAL A 31 -2.69 1.37 5.24
C VAL A 31 -3.72 2.35 5.83
N LEU A 32 -3.70 3.64 5.48
CA LEU A 32 -4.71 4.60 5.95
C LEU A 32 -6.12 4.26 5.44
N GLU A 33 -6.26 3.86 4.18
CA GLU A 33 -7.53 3.38 3.62
C GLU A 33 -7.98 2.11 4.33
N PHE A 34 -7.08 1.14 4.56
CA PHE A 34 -7.34 -0.06 5.35
C PHE A 34 -7.84 0.27 6.77
N LEU A 35 -7.18 1.20 7.48
CA LEU A 35 -7.57 1.61 8.83
C LEU A 35 -8.94 2.29 8.84
N SER A 36 -9.30 3.01 7.76
CA SER A 36 -10.63 3.60 7.62
C SER A 36 -11.72 2.53 7.53
N VAL A 37 -11.48 1.45 6.79
CA VAL A 37 -12.40 0.30 6.71
C VAL A 37 -12.49 -0.44 8.04
N LEU A 38 -11.33 -0.70 8.67
CA LEU A 38 -11.25 -1.37 9.97
C LEU A 38 -11.96 -0.56 11.07
N GLY A 39 -11.78 0.77 11.08
CA GLY A 39 -12.40 1.68 12.04
C GLY A 39 -13.92 1.68 12.00
N ALA A 40 -14.50 1.48 10.82
CA ALA A 40 -15.94 1.34 10.65
C ALA A 40 -16.46 -0.06 11.05
N ASN A 41 -15.59 -1.07 11.06
CA ASN A 41 -15.95 -2.47 11.33
C ASN A 41 -15.36 -3.01 12.65
N ARG A 42 -15.11 -2.13 13.63
CA ARG A 42 -14.45 -2.47 14.93
C ARG A 42 -15.20 -3.49 15.79
N THR A 43 -16.51 -3.63 15.62
CA THR A 43 -17.32 -4.60 16.38
C THR A 43 -17.05 -6.04 15.95
N ASN A 44 -16.66 -6.24 14.70
CA ASN A 44 -16.32 -7.55 14.13
C ASN A 44 -15.16 -7.40 13.13
N PRO A 45 -13.96 -7.02 13.63
CA PRO A 45 -12.85 -6.61 12.77
C PRO A 45 -12.28 -7.80 12.02
N LEU A 46 -11.96 -7.60 10.74
CA LEU A 46 -11.37 -8.61 9.85
C LEU A 46 -12.13 -9.95 9.86
N ALA A 47 -13.45 -9.89 9.94
CA ALA A 47 -14.28 -11.08 9.85
C ALA A 47 -14.31 -11.62 8.41
N ASN A 48 -13.95 -12.89 8.25
CA ASN A 48 -14.14 -13.62 7.01
C ASN A 48 -15.60 -14.08 6.89
N ASP A 49 -16.45 -13.26 6.27
CA ASP A 49 -17.76 -13.73 5.79
C ASP A 49 -17.76 -13.73 4.25
N PRO A 50 -17.52 -14.90 3.62
CA PRO A 50 -17.51 -15.00 2.16
C PRO A 50 -18.85 -14.66 1.51
N ALA A 51 -19.94 -14.67 2.27
CA ALA A 51 -21.29 -14.38 1.78
C ALA A 51 -21.70 -12.91 1.96
N ALA A 52 -20.94 -12.12 2.73
CA ALA A 52 -21.29 -10.73 3.04
C ALA A 52 -20.24 -9.73 2.51
N ASP A 53 -20.70 -8.79 1.70
CA ASP A 53 -19.90 -7.64 1.32
C ASP A 53 -19.60 -6.77 2.55
N VAL A 54 -18.40 -6.19 2.59
CA VAL A 54 -18.00 -5.27 3.66
C VAL A 54 -18.55 -3.89 3.34
N ARG A 55 -19.16 -3.22 4.32
CA ARG A 55 -19.69 -1.86 4.15
C ARG A 55 -19.06 -0.90 5.14
N TYR A 56 -18.88 0.35 4.72
CA TYR A 56 -18.41 1.40 5.62
C TYR A 56 -18.81 2.79 5.12
N ALA A 57 -19.05 3.72 6.06
CA ALA A 57 -19.22 5.14 5.79
C ALA A 57 -17.90 5.86 6.10
N PRO A 58 -17.13 6.31 5.11
CA PRO A 58 -15.86 6.98 5.35
C PRO A 58 -16.06 8.32 6.07
N GLN A 59 -15.08 8.68 6.90
CA GLN A 59 -15.00 10.02 7.46
C GLN A 59 -14.36 10.97 6.44
N GLN A 60 -14.88 12.19 6.36
CA GLN A 60 -14.44 13.24 5.47
C GLN A 60 -13.53 14.25 6.18
N GLN A 61 -13.85 14.62 7.43
CA GLN A 61 -13.07 15.53 8.28
C GLN A 61 -12.62 16.81 7.56
N ILE A 62 -13.59 17.51 6.94
CA ILE A 62 -13.38 18.75 6.18
C ILE A 62 -12.80 19.84 7.08
N ARG A 63 -13.32 19.99 8.30
CA ARG A 63 -12.83 20.97 9.29
C ARG A 63 -11.34 20.80 9.58
N LEU A 64 -10.94 19.60 10.00
CA LEU A 64 -9.55 19.28 10.33
C LEU A 64 -8.61 19.56 9.16
N ARG A 65 -8.99 19.18 7.94
CA ARG A 65 -8.18 19.46 6.74
C ARG A 65 -8.10 20.94 6.43
N GLY A 66 -9.20 21.66 6.58
CA GLY A 66 -9.24 23.11 6.42
C GLY A 66 -8.22 23.75 7.34
N LEU A 67 -8.30 23.44 8.64
CA LEU A 67 -7.39 23.93 9.66
C LEU A 67 -5.92 23.59 9.40
N LEU A 68 -5.63 22.36 8.96
CA LEU A 68 -4.26 21.89 8.79
C LEU A 68 -3.63 22.26 7.45
N PHE A 69 -4.40 22.31 6.37
CA PHE A 69 -3.85 22.37 5.01
C PHE A 69 -4.43 23.47 4.13
N ASN A 70 -5.54 24.10 4.53
CA ASN A 70 -6.15 25.24 3.84
C ASN A 70 -6.34 26.43 4.80
N ASN A 71 -5.27 26.78 5.51
CA ASN A 71 -5.30 27.82 6.54
C ASN A 71 -3.96 28.58 6.56
N PRO A 72 -3.72 29.47 5.58
CA PRO A 72 -2.47 30.23 5.47
C PRO A 72 -2.37 31.37 6.50
N TYR A 73 -3.45 31.66 7.23
CA TYR A 73 -3.58 32.86 8.05
C TYR A 73 -2.98 32.74 9.45
N VAL A 74 -2.74 31.52 9.94
CA VAL A 74 -2.38 31.26 11.35
C VAL A 74 -1.13 32.03 11.77
N GLU A 75 -0.01 31.87 11.05
CA GLU A 75 1.24 32.53 11.44
C GLU A 75 1.14 34.05 11.34
N THR A 76 0.51 34.56 10.27
CA THR A 76 0.29 36.00 10.07
C THR A 76 -0.51 36.63 11.20
N VAL A 77 -1.50 35.94 11.77
CA VAL A 77 -2.28 36.42 12.91
C VAL A 77 -1.52 36.22 14.23
N ARG A 78 -0.82 35.10 14.37
CA ARG A 78 -0.03 34.75 15.55
C ARG A 78 1.04 35.79 15.85
N GLU A 79 1.75 36.26 14.82
CA GLU A 79 2.86 37.22 14.93
C GLU A 79 2.43 38.66 15.27
N ARG A 80 1.13 38.98 15.20
CA ARG A 80 0.65 40.31 15.54
C ARG A 80 0.81 40.60 17.04
N GLY A 81 1.00 41.87 17.39
CA GLY A 81 1.03 42.36 18.77
C GLY A 81 -0.34 42.53 19.42
N ASP A 82 -1.41 42.05 18.77
CA ASP A 82 -2.79 42.26 19.18
C ASP A 82 -3.17 41.40 20.42
N PRO A 83 -4.17 41.82 21.21
CA PRO A 83 -4.78 40.98 22.25
C PRO A 83 -5.29 39.64 21.70
N ASP A 84 -5.33 38.61 22.55
CA ASP A 84 -5.69 37.24 22.14
C ASP A 84 -7.10 37.15 21.52
N GLU A 85 -8.08 37.84 22.08
CA GLU A 85 -9.46 37.87 21.54
C GLU A 85 -9.53 38.49 20.14
N ASP A 86 -8.72 39.51 19.88
CA ASP A 86 -8.64 40.14 18.56
C ASP A 86 -8.03 39.16 17.54
N LYS A 87 -6.99 38.41 17.94
CA LYS A 87 -6.40 37.35 17.11
C LYS A 87 -7.44 36.29 16.74
N TRP A 88 -8.23 35.82 17.71
CA TRP A 88 -9.28 34.85 17.45
C TRP A 88 -10.35 35.37 16.49
N ARG A 89 -10.85 36.58 16.72
CA ARG A 89 -11.87 37.21 15.86
C ARG A 89 -11.35 37.35 14.42
N ASP A 90 -10.16 37.94 14.28
CA ASP A 90 -9.56 38.23 12.98
C ASP A 90 -9.24 36.93 12.21
N TRP A 91 -8.69 35.92 12.88
CA TRP A 91 -8.44 34.62 12.26
C TRP A 91 -9.73 33.93 11.82
N MET A 92 -10.79 33.94 12.63
CA MET A 92 -12.07 33.34 12.26
C MET A 92 -12.70 34.05 11.04
N GLU A 93 -12.58 35.37 10.94
CA GLU A 93 -13.06 36.12 9.78
C GLU A 93 -12.27 35.77 8.50
N LEU A 94 -10.95 35.70 8.60
CA LEU A 94 -10.09 35.29 7.48
C LEU A 94 -10.35 33.83 7.06
N PHE A 95 -10.44 32.92 8.02
CA PHE A 95 -10.68 31.50 7.75
C PHE A 95 -12.02 31.27 7.05
N LYS A 96 -13.08 32.00 7.44
CA LYS A 96 -14.41 31.94 6.81
C LYS A 96 -14.40 32.31 5.32
N GLN A 97 -13.46 33.14 4.87
CA GLN A 97 -13.37 33.54 3.45
C GLN A 97 -12.96 32.37 2.55
N ASP A 98 -12.17 31.43 3.08
CA ASP A 98 -11.68 30.24 2.36
C ASP A 98 -12.37 28.93 2.79
N ALA A 99 -13.36 29.02 3.69
CA ALA A 99 -14.15 27.87 4.12
C ALA A 99 -14.97 27.31 2.94
N THR A 100 -15.18 26.00 2.95
CA THR A 100 -15.87 25.28 1.86
C THR A 100 -17.39 25.43 1.94
N GLY A 101 -17.92 25.90 3.07
CA GLY A 101 -19.36 25.95 3.33
C GLY A 101 -19.96 24.60 3.72
N ARG A 102 -19.13 23.62 4.09
CA ARG A 102 -19.52 22.24 4.41
C ARG A 102 -19.19 21.91 5.86
N ASP A 103 -19.99 22.50 6.75
CA ASP A 103 -19.84 22.44 8.21
C ASP A 103 -18.46 22.92 8.71
N ASP A 104 -17.80 23.81 7.97
CA ASP A 104 -16.51 24.41 8.31
C ASP A 104 -16.56 25.94 8.46
N LEU A 105 -17.78 26.51 8.47
CA LEU A 105 -17.99 27.94 8.68
C LEU A 105 -17.95 28.34 10.16
N ASP A 106 -18.37 27.46 11.06
CA ASP A 106 -18.39 27.72 12.49
C ASP A 106 -17.21 27.03 13.18
N MET A 107 -16.29 27.86 13.69
CA MET A 107 -15.09 27.45 14.41
C MET A 107 -15.06 27.99 15.85
N GLU A 108 -16.19 28.47 16.37
CA GLU A 108 -16.26 29.10 17.70
C GLU A 108 -15.88 28.12 18.84
N TYR A 109 -16.13 26.83 18.63
CA TYR A 109 -15.75 25.77 19.57
C TYR A 109 -14.24 25.69 19.81
N LEU A 110 -13.40 26.10 18.85
CA LEU A 110 -11.94 26.09 19.01
C LEU A 110 -11.50 27.14 20.03
N ARG A 111 -12.08 28.34 20.01
CA ARG A 111 -11.81 29.38 21.02
C ARG A 111 -12.10 28.87 22.43
N LYS A 112 -13.16 28.07 22.61
CA LYS A 112 -13.54 27.49 23.91
C LYS A 112 -12.60 26.35 24.34
N SER A 113 -11.87 25.76 23.40
CA SER A 113 -11.03 24.58 23.62
C SER A 113 -9.54 24.93 23.84
N PHE A 114 -9.10 26.10 23.39
CA PHE A 114 -7.72 26.57 23.55
C PHE A 114 -7.65 27.81 24.45
N LEU A 115 -6.67 27.85 25.36
CA LEU A 115 -6.51 28.97 26.29
C LEU A 115 -6.09 30.25 25.56
N THR A 116 -5.14 30.12 24.64
CA THR A 116 -4.62 31.20 23.80
C THR A 116 -4.62 30.83 22.32
N PHE A 117 -4.56 31.82 21.45
CA PHE A 117 -4.38 31.63 20.02
C PHE A 117 -3.03 30.95 19.69
N ASP A 118 -2.00 31.21 20.49
CA ASP A 118 -0.68 30.58 20.32
C ASP A 118 -0.71 29.07 20.63
N ASP A 119 -1.48 28.64 21.64
CA ASP A 119 -1.68 27.21 21.92
C ASP A 119 -2.38 26.49 20.75
N PHE A 120 -3.38 27.15 20.15
CA PHE A 120 -4.02 26.66 18.95
C PHE A 120 -3.05 26.56 17.77
N ALA A 121 -2.24 27.60 17.52
CA ALA A 121 -1.23 27.60 16.47
C ALA A 121 -0.20 26.46 16.65
N LYS A 122 0.30 26.28 17.87
CA LYS A 122 1.22 25.19 18.23
C LYS A 122 0.60 23.80 18.02
N ALA A 123 -0.68 23.63 18.35
CA ALA A 123 -1.39 22.38 18.10
C ALA A 123 -1.47 22.05 16.60
N LEU A 124 -1.75 23.05 15.75
CA LEU A 124 -1.74 22.87 14.30
C LEU A 124 -0.34 22.54 13.78
N GLU A 125 0.69 23.25 14.26
CA GLU A 125 2.09 23.00 13.89
C GLU A 125 2.52 21.57 14.22
N LEU A 126 2.19 21.09 15.43
CA LEU A 126 2.46 19.73 15.88
C LEU A 126 1.85 18.69 14.93
N LEU A 127 0.56 18.79 14.61
CA LEU A 127 -0.10 17.85 13.70
C LEU A 127 0.42 17.94 12.26
N ARG A 128 0.66 19.16 11.75
CA ARG A 128 1.25 19.38 10.42
C ARG A 128 2.63 18.72 10.30
N SER A 129 3.45 18.81 11.35
CA SER A 129 4.80 18.21 11.38
C SER A 129 4.78 16.68 11.24
N SER A 130 3.68 16.04 11.67
CA SER A 130 3.48 14.59 11.59
C SER A 130 2.83 14.13 10.27
N SER A 131 2.47 15.06 9.38
CA SER A 131 1.71 14.70 8.18
C SER A 131 2.53 13.90 7.18
N PHE A 132 1.88 12.97 6.48
CA PHE A 132 2.53 12.28 5.38
C PHE A 132 2.77 13.26 4.22
N GLU A 133 3.93 13.11 3.57
CA GLU A 133 4.25 13.85 2.34
C GLU A 133 4.10 15.38 2.49
N VAL A 134 4.54 15.95 3.61
CA VAL A 134 4.44 17.40 3.95
C VAL A 134 4.83 18.32 2.79
N ARG A 135 5.90 17.95 2.06
CA ARG A 135 6.48 18.71 0.94
C ARG A 135 5.84 18.41 -0.43
N SER A 136 4.78 17.62 -0.49
CA SER A 136 4.11 17.31 -1.75
C SER A 136 3.24 18.47 -2.24
N ASN A 137 3.14 18.61 -3.55
CA ASN A 137 2.22 19.53 -4.23
C ASN A 137 0.78 18.96 -4.31
N LYS A 138 0.43 18.00 -3.44
CA LYS A 138 -0.93 17.47 -3.35
C LYS A 138 -1.86 18.60 -2.92
N ARG A 139 -3.08 18.60 -3.45
CA ARG A 139 -4.14 19.51 -3.00
C ARG A 139 -4.39 19.30 -1.51
N TRP A 140 -4.82 20.36 -0.81
CA TRP A 140 -5.02 20.33 0.63
C TRP A 140 -6.00 19.24 1.10
N SER A 141 -7.02 18.93 0.29
CA SER A 141 -8.01 17.88 0.55
C SER A 141 -7.52 16.45 0.27
N SER A 142 -6.27 16.29 -0.19
CA SER A 142 -5.57 15.01 -0.37
C SER A 142 -4.31 14.88 0.50
N LYS A 143 -4.22 15.68 1.56
CA LYS A 143 -3.16 15.59 2.57
C LYS A 143 -3.68 14.87 3.81
N PHE A 144 -2.81 14.08 4.43
CA PHE A 144 -3.14 13.18 5.53
C PHE A 144 -2.19 13.41 6.69
N VAL A 145 -2.75 13.51 7.90
CA VAL A 145 -1.96 13.46 9.14
C VAL A 145 -1.57 12.02 9.46
N PHE A 146 -0.63 11.87 10.39
CA PHE A 146 -0.37 10.59 11.02
C PHE A 146 -1.65 10.06 11.71
N PRO A 147 -1.96 8.75 11.64
CA PRO A 147 -3.22 8.21 12.18
C PRO A 147 -3.09 8.00 13.69
N PHE A 148 -3.13 9.10 14.43
CA PHE A 148 -2.99 9.09 15.89
C PHE A 148 -4.12 8.37 16.64
N GLY A 149 -5.22 8.06 15.96
CA GLY A 149 -6.38 7.35 16.49
C GLY A 149 -7.59 7.48 15.56
N PRO A 150 -8.80 7.10 16.02
CA PRO A 150 -10.01 7.05 15.19
C PRO A 150 -10.42 8.39 14.57
N ASP A 151 -10.14 9.51 15.22
CA ASP A 151 -10.54 10.84 14.76
C ASP A 151 -9.58 11.40 13.68
N ALA A 152 -8.41 10.77 13.51
CA ALA A 152 -7.40 11.11 12.51
C ALA A 152 -7.55 10.34 11.19
N LEU A 153 -8.55 9.46 11.07
CA LEU A 153 -8.77 8.60 9.91
C LEU A 153 -9.84 9.18 9.00
N TYR A 154 -9.49 9.47 7.74
CA TYR A 154 -10.41 10.07 6.78
C TYR A 154 -10.01 9.73 5.33
N GLU A 155 -10.97 9.77 4.41
CA GLU A 155 -10.78 9.33 3.02
C GLU A 155 -10.08 10.36 2.12
N ASP A 156 -9.60 10.00 0.92
CA ASP A 156 -9.20 11.02 -0.05
C ASP A 156 -10.43 11.77 -0.62
N LEU A 157 -10.37 13.10 -0.68
CA LEU A 157 -11.47 13.95 -1.15
C LEU A 157 -11.05 14.91 -2.26
N ARG A 158 -11.90 15.04 -3.26
CA ARG A 158 -11.95 16.19 -4.18
C ARG A 158 -13.07 17.10 -3.70
N ILE A 159 -12.72 18.36 -3.45
CA ILE A 159 -13.66 19.40 -3.04
C ILE A 159 -13.69 20.45 -4.14
N ASP A 160 -14.86 20.67 -4.70
CA ASP A 160 -15.15 21.70 -5.69
C ASP A 160 -16.48 22.40 -5.37
N SER A 161 -16.89 23.34 -6.22
CA SER A 161 -18.14 24.09 -6.04
C SER A 161 -19.39 23.21 -6.05
N GLY A 162 -19.33 22.01 -6.64
CA GLY A 162 -20.46 21.08 -6.72
C GLY A 162 -20.51 20.05 -5.60
N GLY A 163 -19.39 19.74 -4.95
CA GLY A 163 -19.30 18.54 -4.14
C GLY A 163 -18.04 18.41 -3.29
N ALA A 164 -18.16 17.68 -2.18
CA ALA A 164 -17.06 16.89 -1.65
C ALA A 164 -17.32 15.44 -2.11
N SER A 165 -16.45 14.93 -2.96
CA SER A 165 -16.55 13.57 -3.49
C SER A 165 -15.25 12.81 -3.23
N ASN A 166 -15.35 11.50 -3.04
CA ASN A 166 -14.16 10.66 -2.87
C ASN A 166 -13.30 10.73 -4.14
N ASP A 167 -12.05 11.15 -4.00
CA ASP A 167 -11.11 11.08 -5.10
C ASP A 167 -10.45 9.70 -5.13
N ARG A 168 -10.78 8.93 -6.15
CA ARG A 168 -10.25 7.58 -6.37
C ARG A 168 -8.83 7.61 -6.94
N ARG A 169 -8.02 8.59 -6.53
CA ARG A 169 -6.62 8.72 -6.95
C ARG A 169 -5.70 8.10 -5.91
N PHE A 170 -5.82 8.51 -4.64
CA PHE A 170 -4.96 8.01 -3.57
C PHE A 170 -5.62 6.88 -2.76
N PHE A 171 -6.94 6.93 -2.60
CA PHE A 171 -7.75 5.88 -1.96
C PHE A 171 -8.64 5.25 -3.03
N ALA A 172 -8.04 4.35 -3.80
CA ALA A 172 -8.75 3.60 -4.84
C ALA A 172 -8.55 2.10 -4.64
N ARG A 173 -9.08 1.62 -3.52
CA ARG A 173 -9.35 0.20 -3.22
C ARG A 173 -8.14 -0.63 -2.82
N THR A 174 -6.91 -0.11 -2.78
CA THR A 174 -5.76 -0.89 -2.31
C THR A 174 -5.88 -1.25 -0.83
N GLY A 175 -6.33 -0.31 0.01
CA GLY A 175 -6.58 -0.56 1.43
C GLY A 175 -7.82 -1.40 1.69
N GLU A 176 -8.83 -1.28 0.83
CA GLU A 176 -9.99 -2.17 0.86
C GLU A 176 -9.61 -3.61 0.48
N MET A 177 -8.77 -3.78 -0.53
CA MET A 177 -8.21 -5.08 -0.93
C MET A 177 -7.35 -5.65 0.19
N LEU A 178 -6.48 -4.85 0.80
CA LEU A 178 -5.70 -5.23 1.98
C LEU A 178 -6.62 -5.71 3.13
N TYR A 179 -7.75 -5.03 3.34
CA TYR A 179 -8.74 -5.43 4.34
C TYR A 179 -9.34 -6.80 4.02
N LEU A 180 -9.72 -7.06 2.76
CA LEU A 180 -10.22 -8.37 2.32
C LEU A 180 -9.16 -9.47 2.47
N MET A 181 -7.91 -9.20 2.08
CA MET A 181 -6.79 -10.14 2.21
C MET A 181 -6.60 -10.57 3.66
N LEU A 182 -6.51 -9.60 4.58
CA LEU A 182 -6.31 -9.88 6.01
C LEU A 182 -7.57 -10.46 6.67
N SER A 183 -8.77 -10.16 6.15
CA SER A 183 -10.00 -10.83 6.59
C SER A 183 -10.00 -12.31 6.20
N ARG A 184 -9.40 -12.68 5.06
CA ARG A 184 -9.30 -14.08 4.60
C ARG A 184 -8.17 -14.87 5.24
N ALA A 185 -7.20 -14.20 5.86
CA ALA A 185 -6.10 -14.85 6.57
C ALA A 185 -6.62 -15.66 7.77
N SER A 186 -5.96 -16.77 8.06
CA SER A 186 -6.30 -17.72 9.12
C SER A 186 -6.35 -17.05 10.49
N ASN A 187 -5.39 -16.15 10.76
CA ASN A 187 -5.31 -15.38 12.00
C ASN A 187 -5.94 -13.97 11.89
N GLY A 188 -6.71 -13.70 10.84
CA GLY A 188 -7.26 -12.37 10.55
C GLY A 188 -8.07 -11.77 11.70
N ARG A 189 -8.91 -12.57 12.36
CA ARG A 189 -9.71 -12.12 13.51
C ARG A 189 -8.86 -11.75 14.72
N GLU A 190 -7.77 -12.48 14.97
CA GLU A 190 -6.83 -12.16 16.06
C GLU A 190 -6.14 -10.84 15.76
N LEU A 191 -5.62 -10.68 14.54
CA LEU A 191 -5.00 -9.45 14.08
C LEU A 191 -5.96 -8.27 14.19
N GLY A 192 -7.22 -8.44 13.77
CA GLY A 192 -8.25 -7.41 13.81
C GLY A 192 -8.48 -6.90 15.22
N LYS A 193 -8.61 -7.80 16.21
CA LYS A 193 -8.75 -7.42 17.62
C LYS A 193 -7.55 -6.64 18.12
N LYS A 194 -6.33 -7.12 17.83
CA LYS A 194 -5.08 -6.49 18.29
C LYS A 194 -4.87 -5.10 17.68
N LEU A 195 -5.22 -4.93 16.41
CA LEU A 195 -5.20 -3.61 15.74
C LEU A 195 -6.20 -2.65 16.37
N VAL A 196 -7.44 -3.11 16.63
CA VAL A 196 -8.46 -2.28 17.28
C VAL A 196 -8.02 -1.84 18.67
N GLU A 197 -7.50 -2.77 19.46
CA GLU A 197 -6.99 -2.50 20.80
C GLU A 197 -5.88 -1.44 20.81
N ARG A 198 -4.90 -1.55 19.89
CA ARG A 198 -3.71 -0.69 19.92
C ARG A 198 -3.85 0.62 19.16
N LEU A 199 -4.58 0.66 18.04
CA LEU A 199 -4.65 1.83 17.14
C LEU A 199 -5.91 2.68 17.30
N PHE A 200 -6.97 2.17 17.94
CA PHE A 200 -8.26 2.86 18.03
C PHE A 200 -8.57 3.37 19.44
N ASP A 201 -7.53 3.69 20.23
CA ASP A 201 -7.67 4.35 21.51
C ASP A 201 -8.10 5.82 21.33
N ALA A 202 -9.39 6.07 21.55
CA ALA A 202 -9.95 7.42 21.49
C ALA A 202 -9.42 8.35 22.61
N GLY A 203 -8.89 7.78 23.69
CA GLY A 203 -8.31 8.49 24.83
C GLY A 203 -6.87 8.96 24.60
N ALA A 204 -6.19 8.45 23.57
CA ALA A 204 -4.80 8.78 23.27
C ALA A 204 -4.63 10.32 23.15
N PRO A 205 -3.59 10.93 23.77
CA PRO A 205 -3.44 12.38 23.81
C PRO A 205 -3.49 13.05 22.44
N MET A 206 -2.78 12.48 21.45
CA MET A 206 -2.76 13.01 20.09
C MET A 206 -4.10 12.86 19.38
N ASN A 207 -4.82 11.74 19.60
CA ASN A 207 -6.18 11.58 19.05
C ASN A 207 -7.15 12.61 19.66
N ARG A 208 -7.08 12.85 20.97
CA ARG A 208 -7.91 13.89 21.62
C ARG A 208 -7.63 15.28 21.06
N LEU A 209 -6.37 15.60 20.74
CA LEU A 209 -6.04 16.85 20.07
C LEU A 209 -6.67 16.94 18.68
N VAL A 210 -6.59 15.86 17.90
CA VAL A 210 -7.25 15.78 16.59
C VAL A 210 -8.76 15.96 16.73
N LYS A 211 -9.39 15.28 17.68
CA LYS A 211 -10.82 15.41 17.97
C LYS A 211 -11.21 16.83 18.37
N VAL A 212 -10.41 17.49 19.20
CA VAL A 212 -10.65 18.90 19.58
C VAL A 212 -10.58 19.83 18.36
N LEU A 213 -9.65 19.59 17.43
CA LEU A 213 -9.54 20.40 16.21
C LEU A 213 -10.61 20.08 15.18
N GLN A 214 -11.10 18.84 15.13
CA GLN A 214 -12.14 18.42 14.19
C GLN A 214 -13.54 18.76 14.70
N GLY A 215 -13.80 18.69 16.00
CA GLY A 215 -15.15 18.66 16.55
C GLY A 215 -15.87 17.35 16.21
N GLU A 216 -17.18 17.41 15.95
CA GLU A 216 -17.95 16.22 15.59
C GLU A 216 -17.42 15.55 14.30
N PRO A 217 -17.40 14.22 14.21
CA PRO A 217 -16.98 13.53 12.99
C PRO A 217 -17.88 13.86 11.79
N GLN A 218 -17.26 14.20 10.66
CA GLN A 218 -17.98 14.41 9.40
C GLN A 218 -17.92 13.14 8.57
N HIS A 219 -19.06 12.51 8.29
CA HIS A 219 -19.15 11.29 7.48
C HIS A 219 -19.65 11.59 6.07
N ALA A 220 -19.25 10.76 5.11
CA ALA A 220 -19.84 10.81 3.78
C ALA A 220 -21.32 10.40 3.84
N GLU A 221 -22.14 11.01 2.98
CA GLU A 221 -23.59 10.74 2.90
C GLU A 221 -23.91 9.31 2.45
N SER A 222 -23.00 8.69 1.69
CA SER A 222 -23.18 7.34 1.14
C SER A 222 -22.24 6.32 1.77
N THR A 223 -22.78 5.12 2.01
CA THR A 223 -21.98 3.97 2.43
C THR A 223 -21.30 3.34 1.22
N LYS A 224 -20.00 3.04 1.34
CA LYS A 224 -19.25 2.25 0.37
C LYS A 224 -19.49 0.76 0.61
N THR A 225 -19.52 -0.01 -0.48
CA THR A 225 -19.59 -1.47 -0.46
C THR A 225 -18.32 -2.03 -1.11
N ILE A 226 -17.64 -2.93 -0.39
CA ILE A 226 -16.48 -3.68 -0.83
C ILE A 226 -16.96 -5.09 -1.17
N GLY A 227 -17.08 -5.36 -2.46
CA GLY A 227 -17.48 -6.65 -2.96
C GLY A 227 -16.45 -7.71 -2.63
N GLN A 228 -16.85 -8.81 -1.98
CA GLN A 228 -15.94 -9.94 -1.73
C GLN A 228 -15.32 -10.49 -3.03
N ARG A 229 -16.02 -10.32 -4.17
CA ARG A 229 -15.57 -10.81 -5.47
C ARG A 229 -14.40 -10.01 -6.07
N TYR A 230 -14.05 -8.86 -5.50
CA TYR A 230 -12.92 -8.04 -5.99
C TYR A 230 -11.55 -8.60 -5.62
N LEU A 231 -11.45 -9.64 -4.80
CA LEU A 231 -10.17 -10.29 -4.52
C LEU A 231 -10.16 -11.67 -5.21
N PRO A 232 -9.31 -11.91 -6.23
CA PRO A 232 -9.41 -13.07 -7.13
C PRO A 232 -9.22 -14.40 -6.40
N TYR A 233 -8.41 -14.40 -5.35
CA TYR A 233 -8.08 -15.58 -4.58
C TYR A 233 -8.90 -15.65 -3.29
N ALA A 234 -9.66 -16.74 -3.12
CA ALA A 234 -10.33 -17.04 -1.85
C ALA A 234 -9.32 -17.29 -0.72
N THR A 235 -8.16 -17.87 -1.06
CA THR A 235 -7.04 -18.11 -0.15
C THR A 235 -5.74 -17.86 -0.91
N HIS A 236 -4.74 -17.28 -0.26
CA HIS A 236 -3.42 -17.09 -0.84
C HIS A 236 -2.38 -17.10 0.29
N PRO A 237 -1.24 -17.82 0.18
CA PRO A 237 -0.25 -17.91 1.26
C PRO A 237 0.27 -16.55 1.75
N ARG A 238 0.32 -15.57 0.83
CA ARG A 238 0.69 -14.19 1.14
C ARG A 238 -0.27 -13.49 2.12
N PHE A 239 -1.55 -13.87 2.16
CA PHE A 239 -2.51 -13.30 3.11
C PHE A 239 -2.15 -13.71 4.53
N ASP A 240 -1.92 -15.00 4.75
CA ASP A 240 -1.48 -15.54 6.05
C ASP A 240 -0.11 -14.98 6.44
N ARG A 241 0.86 -14.97 5.52
CA ARG A 241 2.20 -14.41 5.80
C ARG A 241 2.14 -12.95 6.24
N MET A 242 1.36 -12.12 5.55
CA MET A 242 1.20 -10.71 5.91
C MET A 242 0.51 -10.57 7.27
N CYS A 243 -0.49 -11.40 7.56
CA CYS A 243 -1.18 -11.41 8.85
C CYS A 243 -0.23 -11.76 10.00
N ASP A 244 0.56 -12.83 9.83
CA ASP A 244 1.55 -13.28 10.81
C ASP A 244 2.64 -12.22 11.02
N ASP A 245 3.10 -11.57 9.95
CA ASP A 245 4.10 -10.50 10.02
C ASP A 245 3.58 -9.31 10.85
N TRP A 246 2.31 -8.92 10.66
CA TRP A 246 1.70 -7.85 11.45
C TRP A 246 1.47 -8.25 12.90
N LEU A 247 1.06 -9.50 13.17
CA LEU A 247 0.93 -10.02 14.53
C LEU A 247 2.28 -10.02 15.27
N ALA A 248 3.35 -10.41 14.57
CA ALA A 248 4.73 -10.37 15.08
C ALA A 248 5.11 -8.93 15.44
N ILE A 249 4.97 -7.96 14.53
CA ILE A 249 5.23 -6.54 14.81
C ILE A 249 4.43 -6.04 16.03
N LEU A 250 3.13 -6.34 16.07
CA LEU A 250 2.25 -5.90 17.16
C LEU A 250 2.52 -6.61 18.49
N SER A 251 3.25 -7.74 18.50
CA SER A 251 3.63 -8.45 19.72
C SER A 251 4.84 -7.84 20.41
N ARG A 252 5.62 -7.04 19.67
CA ARG A 252 6.81 -6.38 20.20
C ARG A 252 6.44 -5.22 21.12
N ASP A 253 7.31 -4.95 22.08
CA ASP A 253 7.20 -3.81 22.98
C ASP A 253 7.67 -2.53 22.28
N ILE A 254 6.85 -2.11 21.31
CA ILE A 254 7.08 -0.94 20.48
C ILE A 254 5.91 0.01 20.71
N PRO A 255 6.12 1.30 20.95
CA PRO A 255 5.03 2.28 20.90
C PRO A 255 4.24 2.16 19.59
N ILE A 256 2.91 2.20 19.65
CA ILE A 256 2.09 1.84 18.48
C ILE A 256 2.36 2.74 17.24
N TYR A 257 2.76 3.99 17.47
CA TYR A 257 3.11 4.91 16.40
C TYR A 257 4.41 4.51 15.68
N ASP A 258 5.40 3.99 16.40
CA ASP A 258 6.62 3.44 15.78
C ASP A 258 6.34 2.09 15.10
N ALA A 259 5.49 1.27 15.71
CA ALA A 259 5.05 0.00 15.10
C ALA A 259 4.33 0.22 13.76
N LEU A 260 3.61 1.34 13.60
CA LEU A 260 2.92 1.66 12.36
C LEU A 260 3.87 1.82 11.16
N GLU A 261 5.07 2.35 11.36
CA GLU A 261 6.06 2.44 10.28
C GLU A 261 6.45 1.05 9.77
N HIS A 262 6.59 0.09 10.69
CA HIS A 262 6.86 -1.31 10.36
C HIS A 262 5.67 -1.99 9.68
N LEU A 263 4.44 -1.73 10.13
CA LEU A 263 3.22 -2.23 9.47
C LEU A 263 3.12 -1.71 8.03
N ILE A 264 3.40 -0.42 7.80
CA ILE A 264 3.39 0.19 6.46
C ILE A 264 4.44 -0.45 5.54
N ALA A 265 5.67 -0.61 6.03
CA ALA A 265 6.73 -1.23 5.25
C ALA A 265 6.45 -2.71 4.96
N SER A 266 5.93 -3.45 5.95
CA SER A 266 5.51 -4.86 5.81
C SER A 266 4.35 -5.01 4.82
N ALA A 267 3.35 -4.13 4.89
CA ALA A 267 2.23 -4.09 3.94
C ALA A 267 2.73 -3.91 2.51
N GLY A 268 3.57 -2.90 2.29
CA GLY A 268 4.10 -2.61 0.96
C GLY A 268 4.97 -3.74 0.40
N LEU A 269 5.79 -4.39 1.24
CA LEU A 269 6.58 -5.55 0.83
C LEU A 269 5.69 -6.74 0.45
N ASN A 270 4.75 -7.11 1.33
CA ASN A 270 3.89 -8.27 1.09
C ASN A 270 2.93 -8.04 -0.09
N LEU A 271 2.43 -6.81 -0.30
CA LEU A 271 1.63 -6.47 -1.48
C LEU A 271 2.46 -6.51 -2.77
N LEU A 272 3.71 -6.02 -2.76
CA LEU A 272 4.60 -6.16 -3.92
C LEU A 272 4.85 -7.63 -4.28
N LEU A 273 5.08 -8.46 -3.27
CA LEU A 273 5.25 -9.91 -3.46
C LEU A 273 3.97 -10.54 -4.01
N TYR A 274 2.80 -10.21 -3.45
CA TYR A 274 1.51 -10.66 -3.98
C TYR A 274 1.34 -10.27 -5.46
N PHE A 275 1.68 -9.03 -5.84
CA PHE A 275 1.58 -8.58 -7.23
C PHE A 275 2.50 -9.36 -8.18
N LEU A 276 3.72 -9.66 -7.75
CA LEU A 276 4.68 -10.46 -8.51
C LEU A 276 4.24 -11.94 -8.60
N GLU A 277 3.77 -12.51 -7.50
CA GLU A 277 3.24 -13.88 -7.41
C GLU A 277 2.03 -14.04 -8.36
N CYS A 278 1.07 -13.11 -8.33
CA CYS A 278 -0.08 -13.11 -9.23
C CYS A 278 0.33 -12.95 -10.70
N ALA A 279 1.27 -12.05 -10.98
CA ALA A 279 1.74 -11.82 -12.35
C ALA A 279 2.45 -13.06 -12.91
N LYS A 280 3.31 -13.71 -12.12
CA LYS A 280 3.99 -14.95 -12.51
C LYS A 280 3.00 -16.08 -12.76
N ALA A 281 2.01 -16.27 -11.90
CA ALA A 281 0.96 -17.27 -12.09
C ALA A 281 0.21 -17.07 -13.42
N HIS A 282 -0.15 -15.83 -13.77
CA HIS A 282 -0.81 -15.53 -15.05
C HIS A 282 0.10 -15.62 -16.27
N SER A 283 1.41 -15.53 -16.08
CA SER A 283 2.41 -15.74 -17.14
C SER A 283 2.88 -17.19 -17.27
N GLY A 284 2.35 -18.13 -16.46
CA GLY A 284 2.79 -19.54 -16.46
C GLY A 284 4.20 -19.75 -15.90
N ASP A 285 4.65 -18.87 -15.00
CA ASP A 285 5.94 -18.96 -14.33
C ASP A 285 5.75 -19.49 -12.90
N ASP A 286 6.00 -20.78 -12.73
CA ASP A 286 5.78 -21.51 -11.47
C ASP A 286 6.91 -21.35 -10.44
N GLU A 287 8.03 -20.71 -10.81
CA GLU A 287 9.13 -20.48 -9.87
C GLU A 287 8.70 -19.49 -8.78
N PRO A 288 9.17 -19.60 -7.53
CA PRO A 288 8.90 -18.59 -6.51
C PRO A 288 9.54 -17.24 -6.88
N VAL A 289 8.99 -16.15 -6.33
CA VAL A 289 9.60 -14.82 -6.46
C VAL A 289 10.94 -14.82 -5.71
N GLU A 290 12.02 -14.44 -6.40
CA GLU A 290 13.36 -14.34 -5.82
C GLU A 290 14.00 -12.98 -6.13
N MET A 291 14.35 -12.23 -5.08
CA MET A 291 14.97 -10.91 -5.13
C MET A 291 16.41 -10.99 -4.65
N VAL A 292 17.36 -10.93 -5.59
CA VAL A 292 18.78 -10.80 -5.26
C VAL A 292 19.05 -9.37 -4.80
N CYS A 293 19.41 -9.20 -3.53
CA CYS A 293 19.59 -7.91 -2.89
C CYS A 293 21.07 -7.56 -2.72
N GLU A 294 21.49 -6.40 -3.23
CA GLU A 294 22.81 -5.84 -2.95
C GLU A 294 22.79 -5.01 -1.67
N ILE A 295 23.75 -5.22 -0.79
CA ILE A 295 24.10 -4.27 0.26
C ILE A 295 25.03 -3.22 -0.33
N ILE A 296 24.57 -1.97 -0.35
CA ILE A 296 25.23 -0.88 -1.07
C ILE A 296 26.70 -0.75 -0.65
N SER A 297 27.60 -0.99 -1.61
CA SER A 297 29.04 -0.77 -1.48
C SER A 297 29.55 0.25 -2.51
N ARG A 298 30.76 0.78 -2.33
CA ARG A 298 31.34 1.74 -3.31
C ARG A 298 31.73 1.05 -4.61
N GLU A 299 32.30 -0.13 -4.51
CA GLU A 299 32.77 -0.91 -5.64
C GLU A 299 31.61 -1.59 -6.37
N ARG A 300 31.79 -1.87 -7.67
CA ARG A 300 30.79 -2.55 -8.46
C ARG A 300 30.99 -4.06 -8.35
N THR A 301 30.02 -4.76 -7.76
CA THR A 301 30.06 -6.22 -7.59
C THR A 301 29.24 -6.95 -8.65
N LYS A 302 29.46 -8.27 -8.80
CA LYS A 302 28.58 -9.14 -9.60
C LYS A 302 27.16 -9.17 -9.02
N VAL A 303 27.01 -9.14 -7.69
CA VAL A 303 25.72 -9.05 -6.98
C VAL A 303 24.94 -7.81 -7.40
N ARG A 304 25.59 -6.65 -7.55
CA ARG A 304 24.96 -5.42 -8.11
C ARG A 304 24.31 -5.68 -9.46
N SER A 305 25.02 -6.39 -10.33
CA SER A 305 24.51 -6.69 -11.67
C SER A 305 23.35 -7.67 -11.62
N LEU A 306 23.42 -8.71 -10.80
CA LEU A 306 22.32 -9.68 -10.64
C LEU A 306 21.08 -9.03 -10.03
N SER A 307 21.27 -8.19 -9.02
CA SER A 307 20.19 -7.44 -8.39
C SER A 307 19.48 -6.51 -9.38
N GLY A 308 20.23 -5.84 -10.25
CA GLY A 308 19.67 -5.01 -11.33
C GLY A 308 18.86 -5.84 -12.34
N LYS A 309 19.36 -7.02 -12.72
CA LYS A 309 18.65 -7.94 -13.64
C LYS A 309 17.37 -8.49 -13.02
N SER A 310 17.43 -8.97 -11.77
CA SER A 310 16.26 -9.45 -11.01
C SER A 310 15.20 -8.35 -10.90
N TYR A 311 15.61 -7.13 -10.53
CA TYR A 311 14.72 -5.98 -10.47
C TYR A 311 14.04 -5.67 -11.82
N GLN A 312 14.79 -5.67 -12.92
CA GLN A 312 14.24 -5.41 -14.25
C GLN A 312 13.29 -6.52 -14.72
N ALA A 313 13.61 -7.78 -14.43
CA ALA A 313 12.74 -8.91 -14.75
C ALA A 313 11.39 -8.80 -14.01
N HIS A 314 11.42 -8.46 -12.72
CA HIS A 314 10.22 -8.23 -11.91
C HIS A 314 9.44 -6.99 -12.33
N GLN A 315 10.09 -5.95 -12.87
CA GLN A 315 9.38 -4.82 -13.47
C GLN A 315 8.57 -5.27 -14.71
N ALA A 316 9.18 -6.10 -15.55
CA ALA A 316 8.58 -6.54 -16.81
C ALA A 316 7.49 -7.61 -16.66
N VAL A 317 7.46 -8.37 -15.54
CA VAL A 317 6.53 -9.49 -15.39
C VAL A 317 5.06 -9.05 -15.38
N SER A 318 4.77 -7.85 -14.88
CA SER A 318 3.40 -7.35 -14.80
C SER A 318 2.76 -7.06 -16.16
N GLU A 319 3.53 -6.55 -17.13
CA GLU A 319 3.08 -6.41 -18.52
C GLU A 319 2.89 -7.78 -19.18
N ARG A 320 3.82 -8.71 -18.94
CA ARG A 320 3.69 -10.09 -19.45
C ARG A 320 2.41 -10.74 -18.95
N ALA A 321 2.06 -10.57 -17.68
CA ALA A 321 0.83 -11.10 -17.11
C ALA A 321 -0.42 -10.55 -17.82
N VAL A 322 -0.46 -9.25 -18.12
CA VAL A 322 -1.55 -8.62 -18.88
C VAL A 322 -1.69 -9.25 -20.27
N VAL A 323 -0.57 -9.38 -20.99
CA VAL A 323 -0.56 -9.98 -22.34
C VAL A 323 -1.00 -11.43 -22.28
N SER A 324 -0.38 -12.25 -21.42
CA SER A 324 -0.70 -13.67 -21.27
C SER A 324 -2.15 -13.90 -20.87
N PHE A 325 -2.70 -13.10 -19.95
CA PHE A 325 -4.09 -13.24 -19.52
C PHE A 325 -5.06 -12.97 -20.68
N ILE A 326 -4.83 -11.93 -21.48
CA ILE A 326 -5.68 -11.63 -22.65
C ILE A 326 -5.54 -12.73 -23.71
N GLU A 327 -4.31 -13.16 -24.03
CA GLU A 327 -4.07 -14.21 -25.02
C GLU A 327 -4.64 -15.56 -24.62
N SER A 328 -4.77 -15.82 -23.31
CA SER A 328 -5.27 -17.11 -22.81
C SER A 328 -6.71 -17.42 -23.22
N ILE A 329 -7.52 -16.43 -23.66
CA ILE A 329 -8.85 -16.72 -24.22
C ILE A 329 -8.75 -17.59 -25.48
N LYS A 330 -7.67 -17.46 -26.27
CA LYS A 330 -7.46 -18.28 -27.47
C LYS A 330 -7.18 -19.74 -27.15
N LEU A 331 -6.85 -20.04 -25.90
CA LEU A 331 -6.60 -21.39 -25.41
C LEU A 331 -7.88 -22.06 -24.87
N ASP A 332 -8.97 -21.31 -24.70
CA ASP A 332 -10.24 -21.89 -24.26
C ASP A 332 -10.88 -22.73 -25.38
N PRO A 333 -11.36 -23.94 -25.08
CA PRO A 333 -12.07 -24.77 -26.06
C PRO A 333 -13.28 -24.07 -26.69
N GLU A 334 -13.99 -23.24 -25.92
CA GLU A 334 -15.13 -22.45 -26.40
C GLU A 334 -14.72 -21.44 -27.48
N TRP A 335 -13.49 -20.92 -27.44
CA TRP A 335 -12.98 -20.03 -28.47
C TRP A 335 -12.79 -20.74 -29.82
N ALA A 336 -12.27 -21.97 -29.79
CA ALA A 336 -12.15 -22.78 -31.01
C ALA A 336 -13.53 -23.12 -31.60
N VAL A 337 -14.51 -23.44 -30.74
CA VAL A 337 -15.89 -23.67 -31.17
C VAL A 337 -16.52 -22.40 -31.75
N ALA A 338 -16.26 -21.24 -31.16
CA ALA A 338 -16.75 -19.96 -31.68
C ALA A 338 -16.19 -19.68 -33.08
N LEU A 339 -14.88 -19.92 -33.30
CA LEU A 339 -14.22 -19.72 -34.60
C LEU A 339 -14.79 -20.61 -35.73
N ASP A 340 -15.26 -21.81 -35.40
CA ASP A 340 -15.84 -22.77 -36.35
C ASP A 340 -17.38 -22.62 -36.50
N SER A 341 -17.99 -21.64 -35.83
CA SER A 341 -19.44 -21.44 -35.84
C SER A 341 -19.95 -20.78 -37.14
N SER A 342 -21.27 -20.69 -37.29
CA SER A 342 -21.88 -19.96 -38.42
C SER A 342 -21.73 -18.45 -38.34
N ASP A 343 -21.41 -17.91 -37.15
CA ASP A 343 -21.14 -16.49 -36.90
C ASP A 343 -19.91 -16.34 -35.98
N PRO A 344 -18.70 -16.56 -36.51
CA PRO A 344 -17.47 -16.52 -35.71
C PRO A 344 -17.22 -15.19 -35.02
N GLU A 345 -17.51 -14.08 -35.70
CA GLU A 345 -17.36 -12.72 -35.17
C GLU A 345 -18.29 -12.50 -33.97
N GLY A 346 -19.58 -12.84 -34.09
CA GLY A 346 -20.55 -12.69 -33.00
C GLY A 346 -20.24 -13.55 -31.77
N GLU A 347 -19.89 -14.83 -31.97
CA GLU A 347 -19.59 -15.74 -30.86
C GLU A 347 -18.25 -15.38 -30.17
N CYS A 348 -17.22 -14.99 -30.93
CA CYS A 348 -15.97 -14.49 -30.34
C CYS A 348 -16.20 -13.20 -29.53
N LEU A 349 -17.00 -12.27 -30.06
CA LEU A 349 -17.35 -11.03 -29.38
C LEU A 349 -18.07 -11.29 -28.04
N LYS A 350 -18.98 -12.26 -28.03
CA LYS A 350 -19.66 -12.70 -26.81
C LYS A 350 -18.68 -13.21 -25.75
N LEU A 351 -17.76 -14.10 -26.12
CA LEU A 351 -16.74 -14.61 -25.20
C LEU A 351 -15.84 -13.50 -24.65
N MET A 352 -15.45 -12.53 -25.50
CA MET A 352 -14.68 -11.35 -25.07
C MET A 352 -15.46 -10.52 -24.03
N ARG A 353 -16.76 -10.30 -24.25
CA ARG A 353 -17.65 -9.58 -23.31
C ARG A 353 -17.82 -10.33 -22.00
N GLU A 354 -17.98 -11.64 -22.04
CA GLU A 354 -18.13 -12.46 -20.84
C GLU A 354 -16.85 -12.50 -19.99
N ARG A 355 -15.68 -12.61 -20.63
CA ARG A 355 -14.40 -12.75 -19.94
C ARG A 355 -13.78 -11.42 -19.50
N PHE A 356 -13.88 -10.39 -20.33
CA PHE A 356 -13.17 -9.12 -20.12
C PHE A 356 -14.12 -7.92 -19.96
N GLN A 357 -15.45 -8.12 -19.98
CA GLN A 357 -16.43 -7.03 -20.03
C GLN A 357 -16.16 -6.04 -21.17
N TRP A 358 -15.58 -6.52 -22.28
CA TRP A 358 -15.13 -5.70 -23.39
C TRP A 358 -15.41 -6.36 -24.74
N PRO A 359 -15.85 -5.57 -25.74
CA PRO A 359 -16.28 -4.17 -25.68
C PRO A 359 -17.58 -4.00 -24.86
N PRO A 360 -17.74 -2.90 -24.11
CA PRO A 360 -18.95 -2.67 -23.33
C PRO A 360 -20.17 -2.53 -24.24
N ALA A 361 -21.23 -3.29 -23.98
CA ALA A 361 -22.46 -3.24 -24.76
C ALA A 361 -23.24 -1.93 -24.55
N GLY A 362 -23.90 -1.45 -25.60
CA GLY A 362 -24.74 -0.26 -25.63
C GLY A 362 -24.00 1.08 -25.67
N ARG A 363 -22.73 1.12 -26.11
CA ARG A 363 -22.02 2.38 -26.40
C ARG A 363 -22.03 2.63 -27.91
N ASP A 364 -22.10 3.90 -28.34
CA ASP A 364 -22.17 4.31 -29.76
C ASP A 364 -20.99 3.81 -30.63
N ASP A 365 -19.94 3.26 -30.00
CA ASP A 365 -18.78 2.63 -30.64
C ASP A 365 -19.00 1.14 -31.00
N ASP A 366 -20.15 0.53 -30.64
CA ASP A 366 -20.41 -0.92 -30.77
C ASP A 366 -20.41 -1.43 -32.22
N ASP A 367 -20.89 -0.61 -33.17
CA ASP A 367 -21.03 -0.99 -34.59
C ASP A 367 -19.69 -1.36 -35.26
N ASP A 368 -18.56 -0.88 -34.70
CA ASP A 368 -17.22 -1.14 -35.23
C ASP A 368 -16.61 -2.47 -34.75
N TYR A 369 -17.12 -3.08 -33.67
CA TYR A 369 -16.55 -4.30 -33.10
C TYR A 369 -17.21 -5.58 -33.60
N GLU A 370 -18.49 -5.54 -33.98
CA GLU A 370 -19.25 -6.70 -34.46
C GLU A 370 -18.70 -7.31 -35.76
N ARG A 371 -17.92 -6.54 -36.51
CA ARG A 371 -17.29 -6.98 -37.77
C ARG A 371 -15.85 -7.43 -37.62
N LEU A 372 -15.30 -7.37 -36.40
CA LEU A 372 -13.90 -7.72 -36.16
C LEU A 372 -13.76 -9.22 -35.94
N ARG A 373 -12.76 -9.80 -36.61
CA ARG A 373 -12.35 -11.18 -36.36
C ARG A 373 -11.82 -11.33 -34.94
N GLY A 374 -11.95 -12.52 -34.36
CA GLY A 374 -11.51 -12.82 -32.99
C GLY A 374 -10.06 -12.37 -32.68
N ASP A 375 -9.12 -12.61 -33.61
CA ASP A 375 -7.73 -12.18 -33.44
C ASP A 375 -7.56 -10.65 -33.39
N GLU A 376 -8.39 -9.91 -34.12
CA GLU A 376 -8.38 -8.45 -34.14
C GLU A 376 -8.98 -7.87 -32.85
N LEU A 377 -10.01 -8.51 -32.31
CA LEU A 377 -10.56 -8.18 -30.99
C LEU A 377 -9.50 -8.34 -29.90
N VAL A 378 -8.80 -9.48 -29.87
CA VAL A 378 -7.73 -9.75 -28.91
C VAL A 378 -6.61 -8.72 -29.02
N ARG A 379 -6.15 -8.42 -30.25
CA ARG A 379 -5.09 -7.41 -30.47
C ARG A 379 -5.53 -6.01 -29.98
N LYS A 380 -6.76 -5.59 -30.28
CA LYS A 380 -7.28 -4.28 -29.84
C LYS A 380 -7.39 -4.20 -28.32
N LEU A 381 -7.87 -5.25 -27.65
CA LEU A 381 -7.91 -5.28 -26.18
C LEU A 381 -6.51 -5.22 -25.59
N MET A 382 -5.56 -5.97 -26.16
CA MET A 382 -4.17 -5.97 -25.71
C MET A 382 -3.54 -4.57 -25.80
N GLU A 383 -3.71 -3.86 -26.91
CA GLU A 383 -3.23 -2.48 -27.06
C GLU A 383 -3.85 -1.53 -26.01
N LYS A 384 -5.17 -1.62 -25.79
CA LYS A 384 -5.86 -0.82 -24.76
C LYS A 384 -5.36 -1.15 -23.34
N ALA A 385 -5.20 -2.44 -23.03
CA ALA A 385 -4.76 -2.91 -21.72
C ALA A 385 -3.30 -2.51 -21.43
N LYS A 386 -2.39 -2.66 -22.40
CA LYS A 386 -1.00 -2.22 -22.27
C LYS A 386 -0.88 -0.72 -22.03
N ASN A 387 -1.61 0.09 -22.81
CA ASN A 387 -1.63 1.54 -22.62
C ASN A 387 -2.13 1.94 -21.22
N ARG A 388 -3.19 1.27 -20.71
CA ARG A 388 -3.70 1.49 -19.34
C ARG A 388 -2.69 1.05 -18.28
N HIS A 389 -2.05 -0.10 -18.50
CA HIS A 389 -1.04 -0.67 -17.62
C HIS A 389 0.16 0.26 -17.46
N ASP A 390 0.74 0.75 -18.57
CA ASP A 390 1.89 1.65 -18.58
C ASP A 390 1.62 2.97 -17.85
N GLN A 391 0.38 3.44 -17.86
CA GLN A 391 -0.01 4.67 -17.17
C GLN A 391 -0.11 4.50 -15.65
N HIS A 392 -0.45 3.29 -15.18
CA HIS A 392 -0.81 3.03 -13.78
C HIS A 392 -0.03 1.85 -13.20
N PHE A 393 -0.57 0.62 -13.31
CA PHE A 393 -0.04 -0.56 -12.62
C PHE A 393 1.43 -0.84 -12.95
N GLY A 394 1.83 -0.66 -14.22
CA GLY A 394 3.20 -0.89 -14.68
C GLY A 394 4.25 -0.03 -13.98
N LYS A 395 3.86 1.02 -13.25
CA LYS A 395 4.75 1.85 -12.43
C LYS A 395 4.84 1.40 -10.97
N ILE A 396 3.87 0.62 -10.46
CA ILE A 396 3.74 0.24 -9.05
C ILE A 396 5.02 -0.36 -8.51
N HIS A 397 5.57 -1.40 -9.16
CA HIS A 397 6.77 -2.07 -8.67
C HIS A 397 7.93 -1.09 -8.45
N SER A 398 8.10 -0.12 -9.37
CA SER A 398 9.15 0.89 -9.25
C SER A 398 8.89 1.93 -8.16
N THR A 399 7.66 2.43 -8.07
CA THR A 399 7.27 3.48 -7.13
C THR A 399 7.24 2.93 -5.70
N TRP A 400 6.63 1.76 -5.50
CA TRP A 400 6.45 1.15 -4.19
C TRP A 400 7.75 0.55 -3.66
N SER A 401 8.57 -0.14 -4.48
CA SER A 401 9.84 -0.68 -4.01
C SER A 401 10.77 0.42 -3.50
N LYS A 402 10.77 1.59 -4.16
CA LYS A 402 11.49 2.77 -3.68
C LYS A 402 10.86 3.32 -2.40
N SER A 403 9.53 3.44 -2.35
CA SER A 403 8.80 3.99 -1.21
C SER A 403 9.00 3.19 0.08
N ILE A 404 9.00 1.86 0.02
CA ILE A 404 9.29 1.01 1.19
C ILE A 404 10.77 0.93 1.53
N GLY A 405 11.66 1.32 0.61
CA GLY A 405 13.10 1.26 0.79
C GLY A 405 13.73 -0.05 0.35
N LEU A 406 13.07 -0.83 -0.50
CA LEU A 406 13.54 -2.10 -1.07
C LEU A 406 14.51 -1.88 -2.26
N SER A 407 14.35 -0.78 -3.00
CA SER A 407 15.16 -0.50 -4.20
C SER A 407 15.94 0.82 -4.12
N SER A 408 17.06 0.89 -4.84
CA SER A 408 17.90 2.09 -4.89
C SER A 408 18.66 2.24 -6.22
N ARG A 409 18.84 3.49 -6.66
CA ARG A 409 19.78 3.87 -7.75
C ARG A 409 21.14 4.35 -7.23
N ARG A 410 21.31 4.47 -5.91
CA ARG A 410 22.54 5.03 -5.34
C ARG A 410 23.75 4.21 -5.78
N LEU A 411 24.78 4.88 -6.34
CA LEU A 411 26.02 4.27 -6.85
C LEU A 411 25.80 3.25 -7.99
N ALA A 412 24.68 3.35 -8.72
CA ALA A 412 24.39 2.51 -9.88
C ALA A 412 23.76 3.34 -11.01
N ARG A 413 23.81 2.81 -12.24
CA ARG A 413 23.18 3.46 -13.41
C ARG A 413 21.65 3.26 -13.48
N GLY A 414 21.13 2.25 -12.78
CA GLY A 414 19.71 1.88 -12.78
C GLY A 414 19.22 1.45 -11.40
N ASN A 415 17.91 1.22 -11.29
CA ASN A 415 17.31 0.62 -10.10
C ASN A 415 17.79 -0.83 -9.93
N ARG A 416 17.92 -1.24 -8.67
CA ARG A 416 18.18 -2.61 -8.24
C ARG A 416 17.60 -2.81 -6.85
N TYR A 417 17.50 -4.06 -6.41
CA TYR A 417 17.16 -4.36 -5.02
C TYR A 417 18.33 -4.04 -4.10
N ALA A 418 18.15 -3.05 -3.26
CA ALA A 418 19.18 -2.56 -2.35
C ALA A 418 18.49 -1.99 -1.11
N PRO A 419 18.09 -2.87 -0.16
CA PRO A 419 17.28 -2.49 0.97
C PRO A 419 17.98 -1.43 1.83
N ASN A 420 17.21 -0.45 2.30
CA ASN A 420 17.68 0.60 3.20
C ASN A 420 17.53 0.20 4.67
N ASP A 421 18.06 1.02 5.57
CA ASP A 421 18.08 0.70 7.01
C ASP A 421 16.67 0.56 7.60
N ARG A 422 15.70 1.33 7.10
CA ARG A 422 14.31 1.26 7.57
C ARG A 422 13.66 -0.08 7.22
N LEU A 423 13.86 -0.56 6.00
CA LEU A 423 13.35 -1.88 5.61
C LEU A 423 14.08 -3.00 6.34
N LEU A 424 15.41 -2.91 6.49
CA LEU A 424 16.18 -3.88 7.26
C LEU A 424 15.72 -3.98 8.72
N LYS A 425 15.50 -2.83 9.38
CA LYS A 425 14.89 -2.78 10.73
C LYS A 425 13.53 -3.47 10.76
N THR A 426 12.66 -3.18 9.80
CA THR A 426 11.34 -3.81 9.71
C THR A 426 11.43 -5.33 9.56
N LEU A 427 12.35 -5.82 8.72
CA LEU A 427 12.59 -7.25 8.55
C LEU A 427 13.07 -7.90 9.86
N VAL A 428 13.99 -7.26 10.60
CA VAL A 428 14.42 -7.76 11.92
C VAL A 428 13.25 -7.80 12.89
N VAL A 429 12.49 -6.71 13.02
CA VAL A 429 11.33 -6.61 13.92
C VAL A 429 10.26 -7.66 13.62
N THR A 430 10.12 -8.05 12.35
CA THR A 430 9.11 -9.01 11.89
C THR A 430 9.57 -10.46 12.05
N VAL A 431 10.83 -10.76 11.75
CA VAL A 431 11.36 -12.13 11.67
C VAL A 431 11.97 -12.60 12.98
N VAL A 432 12.65 -11.72 13.71
CA VAL A 432 13.37 -12.06 14.94
C VAL A 432 12.46 -11.80 16.14
N ASP A 433 12.23 -12.82 16.96
CA ASP A 433 11.47 -12.67 18.19
C ASP A 433 12.31 -11.97 19.26
N GLU A 434 13.29 -12.70 19.83
CA GLU A 434 14.28 -12.14 20.74
C GLU A 434 15.67 -12.06 20.09
N ARG A 435 16.21 -13.22 19.75
CA ARG A 435 17.49 -13.36 19.07
C ARG A 435 17.43 -14.52 18.07
N MET A 436 18.17 -14.40 16.99
CA MET A 436 18.23 -15.40 15.91
C MET A 436 19.65 -15.47 15.36
N GLN A 437 20.13 -16.66 15.00
CA GLN A 437 21.44 -16.76 14.34
C GLN A 437 21.39 -16.01 13.01
N PHE A 438 22.48 -15.32 12.64
CA PHE A 438 22.50 -14.50 11.43
C PHE A 438 22.19 -15.31 10.15
N ASP A 439 22.68 -16.55 10.05
CA ASP A 439 22.40 -17.41 8.90
C ASP A 439 20.94 -17.91 8.88
N GLU A 440 20.35 -18.16 10.06
CA GLU A 440 18.93 -18.48 10.18
C GLU A 440 18.05 -17.30 9.77
N PHE A 441 18.45 -16.07 10.13
CA PHE A 441 17.77 -14.86 9.69
C PHE A 441 17.77 -14.74 8.16
N LEU A 442 18.92 -14.94 7.50
CA LEU A 442 19.00 -14.93 6.04
C LEU A 442 18.14 -16.04 5.39
N HIS A 443 18.13 -17.23 5.98
CA HIS A 443 17.28 -18.32 5.53
C HIS A 443 15.79 -17.95 5.62
N GLU A 444 15.36 -17.35 6.73
CA GLU A 444 13.99 -16.90 6.93
C GLU A 444 13.61 -15.77 5.97
N LEU A 445 14.52 -14.84 5.66
CA LEU A 445 14.29 -13.81 4.65
C LEU A 445 14.04 -14.39 3.26
N ARG A 446 14.83 -15.39 2.85
CA ARG A 446 14.58 -16.12 1.60
C ARG A 446 13.26 -16.85 1.65
N ARG A 447 12.99 -17.59 2.73
CA ARG A 447 11.78 -18.42 2.85
C ARG A 447 10.50 -17.58 2.85
N ARG A 448 10.49 -16.43 3.52
CA ARG A 448 9.28 -15.58 3.67
C ARG A 448 9.10 -14.60 2.51
N TYR A 449 10.20 -14.06 1.97
CA TYR A 449 10.16 -12.92 1.05
C TYR A 449 10.93 -13.14 -0.25
N GLY A 450 11.59 -14.29 -0.43
CA GLY A 450 12.44 -14.54 -1.59
C GLY A 450 13.72 -13.69 -1.61
N ILE A 451 14.09 -13.07 -0.48
CA ILE A 451 15.27 -12.19 -0.43
C ILE A 451 16.55 -13.04 -0.37
N VAL A 452 17.46 -12.80 -1.31
CA VAL A 452 18.76 -13.49 -1.42
C VAL A 452 19.90 -12.49 -1.25
N ILE A 453 20.76 -12.67 -0.24
CA ILE A 453 21.85 -11.72 0.10
C ILE A 453 23.21 -12.41 0.08
N GLY A 454 23.34 -13.54 0.78
CA GLY A 454 24.52 -14.36 0.96
C GLY A 454 24.58 -15.60 0.09
N ASP A 455 25.66 -16.35 0.31
CA ASP A 455 26.08 -17.48 -0.50
C ASP A 455 25.28 -18.75 -0.23
N ALA A 456 24.85 -18.98 1.01
CA ALA A 456 24.04 -20.15 1.37
C ALA A 456 22.68 -20.10 0.67
N GLU A 457 21.99 -18.98 0.75
CA GLU A 457 20.69 -18.80 0.12
C GLU A 457 20.78 -18.59 -1.41
N GLY A 458 21.93 -18.09 -1.90
CA GLY A 458 22.23 -17.89 -3.32
C GLY A 458 23.01 -19.05 -3.98
N ALA A 459 23.11 -20.22 -3.35
CA ALA A 459 23.98 -21.31 -3.80
C ALA A 459 23.67 -21.80 -5.24
N HIS A 460 22.41 -21.72 -5.69
CA HIS A 460 22.03 -22.06 -7.08
C HIS A 460 22.61 -21.09 -8.09
N LEU A 461 22.74 -19.81 -7.76
CA LEU A 461 23.33 -18.79 -8.63
C LEU A 461 24.81 -19.08 -8.89
N VAL A 462 25.51 -19.60 -7.89
CA VAL A 462 26.91 -20.07 -8.01
C VAL A 462 26.97 -21.31 -8.91
N LYS A 463 26.10 -22.31 -8.68
CA LYS A 463 26.02 -23.52 -9.51
C LYS A 463 25.73 -23.21 -10.99
N GLN A 464 24.97 -22.15 -11.25
CA GLN A 464 24.65 -21.67 -12.60
C GLN A 464 25.73 -20.76 -13.20
N ASN A 465 26.87 -20.56 -12.52
CA ASN A 465 27.97 -19.67 -12.92
C ASN A 465 27.53 -18.20 -13.14
N LEU A 466 26.50 -17.75 -12.42
CA LEU A 466 26.01 -16.37 -12.51
C LEU A 466 26.80 -15.40 -11.62
N VAL A 467 27.37 -15.91 -10.52
CA VAL A 467 28.16 -15.16 -9.54
C VAL A 467 29.13 -16.10 -8.82
N ASP A 468 30.26 -15.57 -8.38
CA ASP A 468 31.23 -16.32 -7.58
C ASP A 468 30.77 -16.34 -6.11
N GLN A 469 31.04 -17.43 -5.38
CA GLN A 469 30.65 -17.55 -3.98
C GLN A 469 31.17 -16.39 -3.13
N GLU A 470 32.43 -15.97 -3.34
CA GLU A 470 33.08 -14.88 -2.62
C GLU A 470 32.28 -13.56 -2.69
N ALA A 471 31.72 -13.22 -3.86
CA ALA A 471 30.94 -12.00 -4.02
C ALA A 471 29.64 -12.00 -3.20
N LEU A 472 29.03 -13.18 -3.00
CA LEU A 472 27.86 -13.33 -2.13
C LEU A 472 28.28 -13.32 -0.64
N SER A 473 29.39 -13.96 -0.28
CA SER A 473 29.94 -13.94 1.09
C SER A 473 30.35 -12.53 1.53
N GLU A 474 30.90 -11.72 0.64
CA GLU A 474 31.20 -10.29 0.88
C GLU A 474 29.93 -9.45 1.07
N ASN A 475 28.89 -9.72 0.27
CA ASN A 475 27.60 -9.04 0.39
C ASN A 475 26.90 -9.39 1.72
N ARG A 476 26.95 -10.67 2.13
CA ARG A 476 26.54 -11.15 3.46
C ARG A 476 27.29 -10.43 4.58
N SER A 477 28.62 -10.36 4.51
CA SER A 477 29.46 -9.68 5.52
C SER A 477 29.16 -8.17 5.59
N SER A 478 28.83 -7.57 4.46
CA SER A 478 28.40 -6.17 4.38
C SER A 478 27.06 -5.94 5.07
N LEU A 479 26.09 -6.87 4.93
CA LEU A 479 24.84 -6.81 5.69
C LEU A 479 25.12 -6.89 7.18
N GLU A 480 25.92 -7.86 7.61
CA GLU A 480 26.23 -8.08 9.02
C GLU A 480 26.84 -6.82 9.66
N THR A 481 27.83 -6.21 9.00
CA THR A 481 28.46 -4.96 9.43
C THR A 481 27.44 -3.81 9.50
N ARG A 482 26.51 -3.76 8.55
CA ARG A 482 25.46 -2.74 8.51
C ARG A 482 24.47 -2.91 9.66
N LEU A 483 24.02 -4.14 9.94
CA LEU A 483 23.13 -4.42 11.06
C LEU A 483 23.82 -4.18 12.41
N LEU A 484 25.12 -4.49 12.53
CA LEU A 484 25.94 -4.12 13.69
C LEU A 484 25.93 -2.60 13.91
N GLY A 485 26.14 -1.81 12.85
CA GLY A 485 26.08 -0.35 12.91
C GLY A 485 24.70 0.22 13.24
N LEU A 486 23.63 -0.55 13.03
CA LEU A 486 22.26 -0.23 13.43
C LEU A 486 21.92 -0.70 14.86
N GLY A 487 22.83 -1.40 15.53
CA GLY A 487 22.59 -2.01 16.85
C GLY A 487 21.68 -3.24 16.82
N LEU A 488 21.55 -3.91 15.67
CA LEU A 488 20.64 -5.06 15.46
C LEU A 488 21.38 -6.40 15.41
N VAL A 489 22.71 -6.40 15.47
CA VAL A 489 23.53 -7.62 15.49
C VAL A 489 24.55 -7.51 16.62
N ARG A 490 24.75 -8.62 17.33
CA ARG A 490 25.81 -8.78 18.32
C ARG A 490 26.74 -9.94 17.93
N ARG A 491 28.04 -9.67 17.95
CA ARG A 491 29.08 -10.71 17.77
C ARG A 491 29.46 -11.28 19.12
N LEU A 492 29.31 -12.60 19.29
CA LEU A 492 29.74 -13.31 20.49
C LEU A 492 31.11 -13.99 20.31
N SER A 493 31.49 -14.28 19.07
CA SER A 493 32.82 -14.76 18.65
C SER A 493 33.08 -14.43 17.18
N ASP A 494 34.30 -14.69 16.68
CA ASP A 494 34.68 -14.46 15.27
C ASP A 494 33.82 -15.22 14.24
N SER A 495 33.11 -16.26 14.67
CA SER A 495 32.30 -17.13 13.80
C SER A 495 30.82 -17.19 14.17
N CYS A 496 30.37 -16.43 15.18
CA CYS A 496 28.99 -16.50 15.65
C CYS A 496 28.39 -15.12 15.93
N SER A 497 27.43 -14.76 15.09
CA SER A 497 26.70 -13.49 15.14
C SER A 497 25.21 -13.75 15.28
N PHE A 498 24.58 -13.01 16.19
CA PHE A 498 23.14 -13.07 16.43
C PHE A 498 22.52 -11.75 16.01
N VAL A 499 21.40 -11.84 15.31
CA VAL A 499 20.50 -10.70 15.09
C VAL A 499 19.63 -10.61 16.33
N GLU A 500 19.57 -9.42 16.93
CA GLU A 500 18.79 -9.13 18.13
C GLU A 500 17.67 -8.15 17.77
N ASN A 501 16.45 -8.46 18.21
CA ASN A 501 15.34 -7.53 18.10
C ASN A 501 15.42 -6.55 19.27
N PRO A 502 15.51 -5.22 19.05
CA PRO A 502 15.63 -4.26 20.15
C PRO A 502 14.33 -4.07 20.94
N PHE A 503 13.22 -4.68 20.51
CA PHE A 503 11.88 -4.47 21.07
C PHE A 503 11.26 -5.74 21.67
N THR A 504 12.09 -6.51 22.37
CA THR A 504 11.63 -7.71 23.05
C THR A 504 10.68 -7.33 24.17
N SER A 505 9.62 -8.12 24.34
CA SER A 505 8.78 -8.03 25.53
C SER A 505 9.67 -8.42 26.70
N GLU A 506 10.16 -7.46 27.50
CA GLU A 506 10.79 -7.80 28.77
C GLU A 506 9.75 -8.56 29.59
N GLY A 507 9.99 -9.86 29.79
CA GLY A 507 9.32 -10.59 30.84
C GLY A 507 9.67 -9.90 32.15
N ASN A 508 8.66 -9.36 32.83
CA ASN A 508 8.74 -9.01 34.25
C ASN A 508 9.50 -10.12 34.98
N ASN A 509 10.70 -9.83 35.45
CA ASN A 509 11.29 -10.53 36.59
C ASN A 509 10.65 -10.01 37.87
#